data_AF-G2PZQ7-F1
#
_entry.id   AF-G2PZQ7-F1
#
_cell.length_a   1.000
_cell.length_b   1.000
_cell.length_c   1.000
_cell.angle_alpha   90.00
_cell.angle_beta   90.00
_cell.angle_gamma   90.00
#
_symmetry.space_group_name_H-M   'P 1'
#
loop_
_entity.id
_entity.type
_entity.pdbx_description
1 polymer ?
#
loop_
_entity_poly.entity_id
_entity_poly.type
_entity_poly.pdbx_seq_one_letter_code
_entity_poly.pdbx_strand_id
1 'polypeptide(L)'
;MFPSMKQVALLCALAGLVLAAPEYPVPGSAESNDVFDGYVSYSIEFASFPDFAGNKTHPNTFSDVLLDNLGQLQGHKPYIRVGGNTQDYALYNQSLPYALNGTTNPSRAVDYPTTVIIGPSYFESYDTWKDVKFSHGFNLGLGGNRSSGWQALLDTVPLACKALGNGKLYVWEYGNEPDLFSTSAQGPVRPANWSEATYVSQWHNGTRQIKALVQEHCPETLESGNHGYMAPSFAGVNNYLKEPAAWAAGLDGDQDIKLFSTHNYISGATSPGVTLQGTLMNHAVTKRAVDVHITEYNKILSQSSDPVPPLVFGETNSLYNQGRPGLSNTFGAALWGVDFNLYSASVGFKRVHMHMGTNFRVCVVSLFSL
;
A
#
# COMPACT_ATOMS: atom_id res chain seq x y z
N MET A 1 8.05 62.27 -51.29
CA MET A 1 8.02 61.07 -50.43
C MET A 1 8.20 61.55 -48.98
N PHE A 2 7.08 61.67 -48.27
CA PHE A 2 6.87 61.84 -46.81
C PHE A 2 5.40 61.42 -46.60
N PRO A 3 4.93 60.92 -45.44
CA PRO A 3 5.53 60.85 -44.10
C PRO A 3 5.60 59.37 -43.61
N SER A 4 5.82 58.92 -42.36
CA SER A 4 5.79 59.47 -41.01
C SER A 4 6.53 58.51 -40.06
N MET A 5 7.30 59.11 -39.16
CA MET A 5 7.75 58.59 -37.85
C MET A 5 6.69 57.73 -37.12
N LYS A 6 7.16 56.64 -36.48
CA LYS A 6 6.79 56.18 -35.13
C LYS A 6 7.59 54.92 -34.79
N GLN A 7 8.73 55.07 -34.12
CA GLN A 7 9.21 54.04 -33.21
C GLN A 7 9.52 54.70 -31.87
N VAL A 8 8.75 54.24 -30.90
CA VAL A 8 8.67 54.64 -29.51
C VAL A 8 9.90 54.10 -28.78
N ALA A 9 10.53 54.97 -28.00
CA ALA A 9 11.54 54.60 -27.02
C ALA A 9 10.91 53.66 -25.97
N LEU A 10 11.51 52.48 -25.77
CA LEU A 10 11.17 51.62 -24.65
C LEU A 10 12.22 51.81 -23.55
N LEU A 11 11.83 52.48 -22.47
CA LEU A 11 12.56 52.46 -21.21
C LEU A 11 12.53 51.02 -20.65
N CYS A 12 13.67 50.34 -20.62
CA CYS A 12 13.87 49.22 -19.71
C CYS A 12 14.42 49.76 -18.38
N ALA A 13 13.52 50.16 -17.48
CA ALA A 13 13.86 50.29 -16.07
C ALA A 13 13.75 48.89 -15.45
N LEU A 14 14.90 48.27 -15.17
CA LEU A 14 15.01 47.08 -14.31
C LEU A 14 14.53 47.44 -12.90
N ALA A 15 13.28 47.12 -12.58
CA ALA A 15 12.85 46.96 -11.20
C ALA A 15 13.26 45.54 -10.76
N GLY A 16 14.35 45.44 -10.00
CA GLY A 16 14.68 44.24 -9.25
C GLY A 16 13.62 44.00 -8.18
N LEU A 17 12.54 43.31 -8.54
CA LEU A 17 11.60 42.74 -7.59
C LEU A 17 12.32 41.57 -6.90
N VAL A 18 12.89 41.84 -5.74
CA VAL A 18 13.15 40.79 -4.76
C VAL A 18 11.77 40.27 -4.37
N LEU A 19 11.39 39.10 -4.89
CA LEU A 19 10.24 38.36 -4.38
C LEU A 19 10.58 38.00 -2.94
N ALA A 20 10.07 38.78 -1.99
CA ALA A 20 10.04 38.37 -0.60
C ALA A 20 9.27 37.05 -0.55
N ALA A 21 9.91 36.00 -0.03
CA ALA A 21 9.22 34.75 0.21
C ALA A 21 8.02 35.06 1.11
N PRO A 22 6.80 34.60 0.78
CA PRO A 22 5.67 34.75 1.67
C PRO A 22 6.00 34.11 3.02
N GLU A 23 6.01 34.94 4.07
CA GLU A 23 6.08 34.44 5.44
C GLU A 23 4.71 33.88 5.81
N TYR A 24 4.62 32.54 5.86
CA TYR A 24 3.44 31.88 6.37
C TYR A 24 3.61 31.72 7.88
N PRO A 25 2.75 32.35 8.70
CA PRO A 25 2.78 32.13 10.14
C PRO A 25 2.46 30.66 10.41
N VAL A 26 3.46 29.90 10.87
CA VAL A 26 3.25 28.55 11.39
C VAL A 26 2.69 28.71 12.80
N PRO A 27 1.45 28.24 13.08
CA PRO A 27 0.90 28.30 14.43
C PRO A 27 1.85 27.60 15.40
N GLY A 28 2.31 28.32 16.44
CA GLY A 28 3.32 27.81 17.39
C GLY A 28 2.87 26.66 18.28
N SER A 29 1.61 26.22 18.15
CA SER A 29 1.02 25.10 18.89
C SER A 29 -0.15 24.51 18.08
N ALA A 30 0.17 23.76 17.02
CA ALA A 30 -0.75 22.72 16.58
C ALA A 30 -0.60 21.51 17.52
N GLU A 31 -1.68 20.80 17.83
CA GLU A 31 -1.56 19.46 18.42
C GLU A 31 -0.65 18.62 17.52
N SER A 32 0.40 18.00 18.07
CA SER A 32 1.29 17.19 17.23
C SER A 32 0.55 15.92 16.83
N ASN A 33 0.28 15.78 15.54
CA ASN A 33 -0.11 14.50 14.97
C ASN A 33 1.14 13.64 14.82
N ASP A 34 1.57 13.02 15.91
CA ASP A 34 2.76 12.17 15.92
C ASP A 34 2.59 11.06 14.88
N VAL A 35 3.52 10.98 13.93
CA VAL A 35 3.59 9.93 12.92
C VAL A 35 4.46 8.79 13.41
N PHE A 36 4.27 7.58 12.87
CA PHE A 36 5.14 6.46 13.17
C PHE A 36 6.52 6.63 12.52
N ASP A 37 7.49 5.89 13.04
CA ASP A 37 8.76 5.66 12.35
C ASP A 37 8.53 5.07 10.95
N GLY A 38 9.42 5.42 10.02
CA GLY A 38 9.24 5.05 8.61
C GLY A 38 7.92 5.58 8.06
N TYR A 39 7.55 6.84 8.35
CA TYR A 39 6.24 7.39 7.99
C TYR A 39 5.92 7.18 6.51
N VAL A 40 6.88 7.48 5.64
CA VAL A 40 6.82 7.11 4.22
C VAL A 40 7.46 5.74 4.06
N SER A 41 6.60 4.76 3.88
CA SER A 41 6.88 3.35 3.70
C SER A 41 6.42 2.88 2.32
N TYR A 42 6.65 1.62 1.99
CA TYR A 42 6.32 1.09 0.66
C TYR A 42 5.47 -0.15 0.72
N SER A 43 4.61 -0.30 -0.27
CA SER A 43 3.83 -1.50 -0.55
C SER A 43 4.37 -2.11 -1.83
N ILE A 44 4.70 -3.40 -1.83
CA ILE A 44 5.22 -4.12 -2.98
C ILE A 44 4.24 -5.22 -3.34
N GLU A 45 3.83 -5.25 -4.61
CA GLU A 45 3.01 -6.31 -5.18
C GLU A 45 3.66 -7.68 -4.88
N PHE A 46 2.88 -8.61 -4.34
CA PHE A 46 3.35 -9.88 -3.78
C PHE A 46 4.16 -10.67 -4.80
N ALA A 47 3.71 -10.69 -6.05
CA ALA A 47 4.41 -11.37 -7.13
C ALA A 47 5.70 -10.68 -7.59
N SER A 48 5.87 -9.40 -7.28
CA SER A 48 7.08 -8.63 -7.59
C SER A 48 8.12 -8.66 -6.46
N PHE A 49 7.74 -9.03 -5.24
CA PHE A 49 8.65 -8.97 -4.09
C PHE A 49 10.01 -9.66 -4.30
N PRO A 50 10.09 -10.88 -4.90
CA PRO A 50 11.38 -11.50 -5.20
C PRO A 50 12.24 -10.72 -6.21
N ASP A 51 11.66 -9.95 -7.13
CA ASP A 51 12.42 -9.10 -8.05
C ASP A 51 13.09 -7.95 -7.30
N PHE A 52 12.37 -7.39 -6.32
CA PHE A 52 12.88 -6.30 -5.50
C PHE A 52 13.93 -6.78 -4.51
N ALA A 53 13.69 -7.88 -3.81
CA ALA A 53 14.53 -8.33 -2.72
C ALA A 53 15.65 -9.29 -3.15
N GLY A 54 15.45 -10.03 -4.23
CA GLY A 54 16.29 -11.16 -4.59
C GLY A 54 16.11 -12.34 -3.63
N ASN A 55 17.15 -13.17 -3.50
CA ASN A 55 17.17 -14.31 -2.57
C ASN A 55 18.53 -14.39 -1.85
N LYS A 56 18.74 -15.40 -1.00
CA LYS A 56 19.99 -15.50 -0.21
C LYS A 56 21.25 -15.63 -1.06
N THR A 57 21.16 -16.26 -2.23
CA THR A 57 22.30 -16.46 -3.14
C THR A 57 22.52 -15.28 -4.08
N HIS A 58 21.45 -14.56 -4.44
CA HIS A 58 21.46 -13.42 -5.35
C HIS A 58 20.60 -12.29 -4.74
N PRO A 59 21.05 -11.65 -3.65
CA PRO A 59 20.30 -10.55 -3.05
C PRO A 59 20.34 -9.34 -3.99
N ASN A 60 19.22 -8.62 -4.10
CA ASN A 60 19.17 -7.39 -4.88
C ASN A 60 19.74 -6.23 -4.04
N THR A 61 21.05 -6.03 -4.16
CA THR A 61 21.81 -5.02 -3.41
C THR A 61 21.43 -3.59 -3.78
N PHE A 62 20.91 -3.35 -4.98
CA PHE A 62 20.43 -2.02 -5.37
C PHE A 62 19.24 -1.58 -4.51
N SER A 63 18.25 -2.46 -4.32
CA SER A 63 17.10 -2.18 -3.46
C SER A 63 17.52 -1.94 -2.00
N ASP A 64 18.45 -2.74 -1.47
CA ASP A 64 18.90 -2.57 -0.08
C ASP A 64 19.62 -1.22 0.13
N VAL A 65 20.51 -0.83 -0.80
CA VAL A 65 21.19 0.47 -0.76
C VAL A 65 20.19 1.64 -0.84
N LEU A 66 19.12 1.51 -1.63
CA LEU A 66 18.08 2.53 -1.66
C LEU A 66 17.31 2.62 -0.34
N LEU A 67 16.99 1.49 0.28
CA LEU A 67 16.36 1.48 1.60
C LEU A 67 17.29 2.05 2.68
N ASP A 68 18.60 1.79 2.61
CA ASP A 68 19.61 2.43 3.47
C ASP A 68 19.61 3.95 3.30
N ASN A 69 19.62 4.45 2.06
CA ASN A 69 19.62 5.90 1.79
C ASN A 69 18.36 6.57 2.33
N LEU A 70 17.20 5.95 2.14
CA LEU A 70 15.94 6.44 2.71
C LEU A 70 15.97 6.38 4.24
N GLY A 71 16.56 5.33 4.81
CA GLY A 71 16.79 5.19 6.25
C GLY A 71 17.65 6.30 6.83
N GLN A 72 18.71 6.71 6.13
CA GLN A 72 19.56 7.83 6.54
C GLN A 72 18.82 9.17 6.52
N LEU A 73 17.84 9.34 5.62
CA LEU A 73 17.06 10.58 5.50
C LEU A 73 15.96 10.71 6.55
N GLN A 74 15.26 9.61 6.89
CA GLN A 74 14.13 9.64 7.82
C GLN A 74 14.42 9.02 9.21
N GLY A 75 15.64 8.52 9.42
CA GLY A 75 16.12 7.93 10.68
C GLY A 75 15.83 6.42 10.84
N HIS A 76 14.95 5.84 10.03
CA HIS A 76 14.64 4.40 10.00
C HIS A 76 14.41 3.93 8.58
N LYS A 77 14.80 2.70 8.26
CA LYS A 77 14.43 2.10 6.97
C LYS A 77 12.90 2.10 6.82
N PRO A 78 12.39 2.34 5.59
CA PRO A 78 10.97 2.17 5.31
C PRO A 78 10.47 0.78 5.73
N TYR A 79 9.22 0.72 6.20
CA TYR A 79 8.53 -0.55 6.38
C TYR A 79 8.04 -1.02 5.00
N ILE A 80 8.02 -2.33 4.79
CA ILE A 80 7.63 -2.93 3.51
C ILE A 80 6.38 -3.80 3.70
N ARG A 81 5.28 -3.37 3.07
CA ARG A 81 4.08 -4.18 2.97
C ARG A 81 4.16 -5.08 1.74
N VAL A 82 4.10 -6.40 1.92
CA VAL A 82 4.12 -7.38 0.80
C VAL A 82 2.72 -7.92 0.57
N GLY A 83 2.05 -7.44 -0.48
CA GLY A 83 0.63 -7.71 -0.69
C GLY A 83 0.11 -7.33 -2.07
N GLY A 84 -1.02 -6.61 -2.16
CA GLY A 84 -1.62 -6.24 -3.44
C GLY A 84 -2.45 -7.39 -4.04
N ASN A 85 -2.93 -7.19 -5.26
CA ASN A 85 -3.87 -8.13 -5.91
C ASN A 85 -3.32 -9.57 -6.01
N THR A 86 -2.02 -9.71 -6.27
CA THR A 86 -1.38 -10.99 -6.53
C THR A 86 -1.24 -11.87 -5.29
N GLN A 87 -1.34 -11.30 -4.07
CA GLN A 87 -1.40 -12.11 -2.85
C GLN A 87 -2.62 -13.04 -2.86
N ASP A 88 -3.76 -12.53 -3.36
CA ASP A 88 -5.02 -13.26 -3.42
C ASP A 88 -5.10 -14.22 -4.62
N TYR A 89 -4.05 -14.30 -5.43
CA TYR A 89 -3.87 -15.33 -6.47
C TYR A 89 -2.87 -16.41 -6.07
N ALA A 90 -2.05 -16.16 -5.05
CA ALA A 90 -0.94 -17.01 -4.68
C ALA A 90 -1.41 -18.37 -4.15
N LEU A 91 -0.93 -19.43 -4.78
CA LEU A 91 -0.97 -20.80 -4.27
C LEU A 91 0.45 -21.26 -3.96
N TYR A 92 0.58 -22.38 -3.25
CA TYR A 92 1.88 -22.91 -2.82
C TYR A 92 2.22 -24.23 -3.52
N ASN A 93 3.50 -24.40 -3.85
CA ASN A 93 4.06 -25.67 -4.30
C ASN A 93 5.44 -25.90 -3.67
N GLN A 94 5.50 -26.84 -2.72
CA GLN A 94 6.72 -27.23 -2.01
C GLN A 94 7.89 -27.62 -2.95
N SER A 95 7.58 -28.21 -4.10
CA SER A 95 8.57 -28.72 -5.05
C SER A 95 9.01 -27.69 -6.09
N LEU A 96 8.51 -26.45 -6.03
CA LEU A 96 8.91 -25.39 -6.96
C LEU A 96 10.38 -24.98 -6.66
N PRO A 97 11.32 -25.12 -7.61
CA PRO A 97 12.73 -24.91 -7.34
C PRO A 97 13.15 -23.43 -7.33
N TYR A 98 12.20 -22.51 -7.53
CA TYR A 98 12.41 -21.07 -7.56
C TYR A 98 11.29 -20.35 -6.80
N ALA A 99 11.48 -19.06 -6.52
CA ALA A 99 10.63 -18.31 -5.62
C ALA A 99 9.16 -18.26 -6.08
N LEU A 100 8.95 -17.97 -7.36
CA LEU A 100 7.62 -17.72 -7.90
C LEU A 100 7.51 -18.11 -9.37
N ASN A 101 6.43 -18.81 -9.72
CA ASN A 101 5.96 -19.00 -11.08
C ASN A 101 4.70 -18.17 -11.31
N GLY A 102 4.79 -17.16 -12.17
CA GLY A 102 3.69 -16.25 -12.49
C GLY A 102 3.26 -16.40 -13.95
N THR A 103 1.95 -16.46 -14.19
CA THR A 103 1.40 -16.40 -15.55
C THR A 103 0.43 -15.23 -15.68
N THR A 104 0.71 -14.35 -16.63
CA THR A 104 -0.14 -13.20 -16.97
C THR A 104 -1.28 -13.63 -17.88
N ASN A 105 -2.50 -13.19 -17.57
CA ASN A 105 -3.63 -13.27 -18.48
C ASN A 105 -3.99 -11.85 -18.95
N PRO A 106 -3.60 -11.45 -20.19
CA PRO A 106 -3.80 -10.10 -20.69
C PRO A 106 -5.25 -9.61 -20.71
N SER A 107 -6.25 -10.51 -20.69
CA SER A 107 -7.65 -10.10 -20.61
C SER A 107 -8.08 -9.66 -19.20
N ARG A 108 -7.29 -10.01 -18.17
CA ARG A 108 -7.53 -9.67 -16.76
C ARG A 108 -6.55 -8.60 -16.28
N ALA A 109 -5.26 -8.77 -16.57
CA ALA A 109 -4.20 -7.83 -16.22
C ALA A 109 -3.02 -7.97 -17.20
N VAL A 110 -2.39 -6.85 -17.55
CA VAL A 110 -1.24 -6.83 -18.47
C VAL A 110 0.10 -6.65 -17.75
N ASP A 111 0.09 -6.09 -16.54
CA ASP A 111 1.29 -5.67 -15.83
C ASP A 111 1.74 -6.63 -14.71
N TYR A 112 0.93 -7.62 -14.36
CA TYR A 112 1.21 -8.59 -13.29
C TYR A 112 0.54 -9.95 -13.54
N PRO A 113 1.07 -11.04 -12.98
CA PRO A 113 0.48 -12.37 -13.15
C PRO A 113 -0.87 -12.49 -12.45
N THR A 114 -1.80 -13.24 -13.06
CA THR A 114 -3.12 -13.54 -12.47
C THR A 114 -3.27 -15.02 -12.05
N THR A 115 -2.20 -15.78 -12.27
CA THR A 115 -1.97 -17.13 -11.74
C THR A 115 -0.59 -17.09 -11.10
N VAL A 116 -0.52 -17.35 -9.79
CA VAL A 116 0.71 -17.22 -9.01
C VAL A 116 0.91 -18.50 -8.21
N ILE A 117 2.08 -19.12 -8.35
CA ILE A 117 2.49 -20.26 -7.54
C ILE A 117 3.83 -19.90 -6.90
N ILE A 118 3.90 -19.90 -5.57
CA ILE A 118 5.14 -19.67 -4.83
C ILE A 118 5.76 -20.96 -4.32
N GLY A 119 7.08 -20.97 -4.23
CA GLY A 119 7.89 -22.04 -3.66
C GLY A 119 8.54 -21.63 -2.34
N PRO A 120 9.24 -22.56 -1.65
CA PRO A 120 9.93 -22.28 -0.40
C PRO A 120 10.89 -21.07 -0.47
N SER A 121 11.59 -20.89 -1.59
CA SER A 121 12.57 -19.81 -1.74
C SER A 121 11.96 -18.41 -1.90
N TYR A 122 10.64 -18.28 -2.04
CA TYR A 122 9.96 -16.97 -1.96
C TYR A 122 10.30 -16.24 -0.66
N PHE A 123 10.26 -16.98 0.45
CA PHE A 123 10.45 -16.45 1.79
C PHE A 123 11.89 -16.06 2.10
N GLU A 124 12.88 -16.46 1.28
CA GLU A 124 14.26 -15.99 1.43
C GLU A 124 14.40 -14.49 1.20
N SER A 125 13.50 -13.90 0.41
CA SER A 125 13.43 -12.46 0.14
C SER A 125 13.36 -11.62 1.44
N TYR A 126 12.74 -12.16 2.50
CA TYR A 126 12.65 -11.47 3.80
C TYR A 126 13.98 -11.43 4.57
N ASP A 127 15.00 -12.18 4.14
CA ASP A 127 16.31 -12.22 4.76
C ASP A 127 17.35 -11.36 4.02
N THR A 128 17.00 -10.72 2.89
CA THR A 128 17.97 -9.99 2.07
C THR A 128 18.13 -8.52 2.45
N TRP A 129 17.16 -7.94 3.18
CA TRP A 129 17.23 -6.55 3.63
C TRP A 129 17.33 -6.48 5.14
N LYS A 130 18.51 -6.07 5.62
CA LYS A 130 18.76 -5.93 7.05
C LYS A 130 17.97 -4.76 7.63
N ASP A 131 17.46 -4.93 8.85
CA ASP A 131 16.78 -3.91 9.65
C ASP A 131 15.46 -3.38 9.04
N VAL A 132 14.92 -4.06 8.03
CA VAL A 132 13.60 -3.79 7.47
C VAL A 132 12.52 -4.54 8.25
N LYS A 133 11.39 -3.87 8.46
CA LYS A 133 10.16 -4.47 8.98
C LYS A 133 9.19 -4.77 7.84
N PHE A 134 8.49 -5.89 7.92
CA PHE A 134 7.60 -6.37 6.88
C PHE A 134 6.19 -6.70 7.39
N SER A 135 5.21 -6.49 6.52
CA SER A 135 3.95 -7.24 6.58
C SER A 135 3.95 -8.31 5.50
N HIS A 136 3.08 -9.29 5.67
CA HIS A 136 2.87 -10.36 4.70
C HIS A 136 1.38 -10.63 4.54
N GLY A 137 0.92 -10.54 3.29
CA GLY A 137 -0.44 -10.85 2.87
C GLY A 137 -0.67 -12.32 2.58
N PHE A 138 -1.61 -12.91 3.32
CA PHE A 138 -2.18 -14.22 3.03
C PHE A 138 -3.41 -14.13 2.11
N ASN A 139 -3.65 -15.21 1.37
CA ASN A 139 -4.67 -15.29 0.32
C ASN A 139 -6.09 -15.54 0.88
N LEU A 140 -6.86 -14.49 1.14
CA LEU A 140 -8.30 -14.60 1.46
C LEU A 140 -9.14 -14.79 0.20
N GLY A 141 -8.73 -14.21 -0.93
CA GLY A 141 -9.46 -14.24 -2.19
C GLY A 141 -9.81 -15.66 -2.62
N LEU A 142 -8.85 -16.57 -2.61
CA LEU A 142 -9.06 -18.01 -2.79
C LEU A 142 -9.26 -18.73 -1.44
N GLY A 143 -8.53 -18.38 -0.39
CA GLY A 143 -8.55 -19.12 0.88
C GLY A 143 -9.88 -19.10 1.60
N GLY A 144 -10.66 -18.03 1.44
CA GLY A 144 -11.99 -17.92 2.05
C GLY A 144 -13.08 -18.76 1.38
N ASN A 145 -12.84 -19.35 0.19
CA ASN A 145 -13.88 -20.12 -0.51
C ASN A 145 -13.40 -21.33 -1.34
N ARG A 146 -12.09 -21.61 -1.38
CA ARG A 146 -11.52 -22.74 -2.13
C ARG A 146 -10.54 -23.51 -1.27
N SER A 147 -10.63 -24.84 -1.32
CA SER A 147 -9.74 -25.74 -0.57
C SER A 147 -8.27 -25.56 -0.93
N SER A 148 -7.94 -25.26 -2.18
CA SER A 148 -6.56 -25.00 -2.59
C SER A 148 -5.98 -23.73 -1.98
N GLY A 149 -6.78 -22.67 -1.87
CA GLY A 149 -6.37 -21.43 -1.18
C GLY A 149 -6.21 -21.66 0.32
N TRP A 150 -7.12 -22.41 0.93
CA TRP A 150 -7.02 -22.78 2.35
C TRP A 150 -5.79 -23.65 2.61
N GLN A 151 -5.50 -24.63 1.74
CA GLN A 151 -4.30 -25.44 1.85
C GLN A 151 -3.03 -24.58 1.72
N ALA A 152 -3.00 -23.63 0.78
CA ALA A 152 -1.90 -22.69 0.65
C ALA A 152 -1.68 -21.87 1.93
N LEU A 153 -2.75 -21.46 2.63
CA LEU A 153 -2.64 -20.81 3.94
C LEU A 153 -1.95 -21.73 4.96
N LEU A 154 -2.43 -22.98 5.10
CA LEU A 154 -1.86 -23.96 6.03
C LEU A 154 -0.37 -24.21 5.77
N ASP A 155 0.01 -24.32 4.49
CA ASP A 155 1.38 -24.63 4.08
C ASP A 155 2.33 -23.42 4.24
N THR A 156 1.83 -22.19 4.08
CA THR A 156 2.67 -20.99 4.00
C THR A 156 2.82 -20.23 5.30
N VAL A 157 1.85 -20.28 6.22
CA VAL A 157 1.97 -19.60 7.53
C VAL A 157 3.24 -20.02 8.30
N PRO A 158 3.60 -21.33 8.39
CA PRO A 158 4.83 -21.75 9.08
C PRO A 158 6.11 -21.20 8.42
N LEU A 159 6.11 -21.09 7.08
CA LEU A 159 7.24 -20.57 6.32
C LEU A 159 7.38 -19.06 6.49
N ALA A 160 6.27 -18.34 6.40
CA ALA A 160 6.20 -16.90 6.59
C ALA A 160 6.59 -16.51 8.02
N CYS A 161 6.05 -17.17 9.04
CA CYS A 161 6.37 -16.84 10.44
C CYS A 161 7.84 -17.07 10.75
N LYS A 162 8.44 -18.16 10.26
CA LYS A 162 9.87 -18.42 10.42
C LYS A 162 10.72 -17.38 9.71
N ALA A 163 10.35 -17.02 8.48
CA ALA A 163 11.06 -16.01 7.71
C ALA A 163 10.93 -14.61 8.28
N LEU A 164 9.84 -14.31 9.00
CA LEU A 164 9.56 -13.00 9.59
C LEU A 164 9.80 -12.94 11.11
N GLY A 165 10.34 -14.00 11.69
CA GLY A 165 10.78 -14.05 13.07
C GLY A 165 11.89 -13.03 13.38
N ASN A 166 12.37 -13.02 14.63
CA ASN A 166 13.38 -12.08 15.11
C ASN A 166 12.97 -10.60 14.96
N GLY A 167 11.66 -10.34 15.08
CA GLY A 167 11.10 -8.99 15.04
C GLY A 167 11.02 -8.37 13.66
N LYS A 168 11.18 -9.12 12.56
CA LYS A 168 11.00 -8.56 11.20
C LYS A 168 9.53 -8.31 10.88
N LEU A 169 8.61 -9.11 11.42
CA LEU A 169 7.17 -8.85 11.32
C LEU A 169 6.75 -7.58 12.08
N TYR A 170 5.95 -6.73 11.46
CA TYR A 170 5.16 -5.71 12.21
C TYR A 170 3.66 -6.02 12.28
N VAL A 171 3.06 -6.57 11.22
CA VAL A 171 1.67 -7.08 11.20
C VAL A 171 1.48 -8.12 10.09
N TRP A 172 0.46 -8.96 10.22
CA TRP A 172 -0.06 -9.83 9.16
C TRP A 172 -1.18 -9.16 8.36
N GLU A 173 -1.43 -9.67 7.16
CA GLU A 173 -2.57 -9.31 6.31
C GLU A 173 -3.31 -10.56 5.85
N TYR A 174 -4.62 -10.47 5.64
CA TYR A 174 -5.41 -11.56 5.09
C TYR A 174 -6.46 -11.02 4.12
N GLY A 175 -6.13 -11.07 2.83
CA GLY A 175 -6.90 -10.44 1.77
C GLY A 175 -6.45 -9.01 1.43
N ASN A 176 -6.64 -8.66 0.17
CA ASN A 176 -6.36 -7.35 -0.39
C ASN A 176 -7.62 -6.85 -1.09
N GLU A 177 -8.10 -5.67 -0.72
CA GLU A 177 -9.27 -5.04 -1.33
C GLU A 177 -10.50 -5.97 -1.39
N PRO A 178 -10.89 -6.59 -0.26
CA PRO A 178 -12.03 -7.50 -0.22
C PRO A 178 -13.36 -6.81 -0.59
N ASP A 179 -13.43 -5.49 -0.52
CA ASP A 179 -14.51 -4.66 -1.05
C ASP A 179 -14.67 -4.73 -2.58
N LEU A 180 -13.69 -5.25 -3.30
CA LEU A 180 -13.74 -5.49 -4.75
C LEU A 180 -13.96 -6.95 -5.12
N PHE A 181 -14.03 -7.89 -4.18
CA PHE A 181 -14.09 -9.31 -4.51
C PHE A 181 -15.31 -9.75 -5.34
N SER A 182 -16.41 -8.99 -5.30
CA SER A 182 -17.61 -9.25 -6.12
C SER A 182 -17.66 -8.43 -7.41
N THR A 183 -16.78 -7.43 -7.58
CA THR A 183 -16.86 -6.43 -8.66
C THR A 183 -15.56 -6.26 -9.46
N SER A 184 -14.48 -6.91 -9.04
CA SER A 184 -13.15 -6.76 -9.66
C SER A 184 -13.17 -7.08 -11.16
N ALA A 185 -12.66 -6.13 -11.95
CA ALA A 185 -12.46 -6.32 -13.39
C ALA A 185 -11.41 -7.40 -13.68
N GLN A 186 -10.52 -7.68 -12.72
CA GLN A 186 -9.52 -8.75 -12.81
C GLN A 186 -10.13 -10.12 -12.54
N GLY A 187 -11.43 -10.25 -12.33
CA GLY A 187 -12.11 -11.53 -12.12
C GLY A 187 -12.62 -11.64 -10.69
N PRO A 188 -13.95 -11.53 -10.48
CA PRO A 188 -14.53 -11.60 -9.14
C PRO A 188 -14.32 -12.97 -8.52
N VAL A 189 -13.99 -12.98 -7.22
CA VAL A 189 -13.78 -14.18 -6.41
C VAL A 189 -14.92 -14.41 -5.40
N ARG A 190 -15.91 -13.51 -5.37
CA ARG A 190 -17.14 -13.63 -4.58
C ARG A 190 -18.37 -13.34 -5.44
N PRO A 191 -19.54 -13.90 -5.07
CA PRO A 191 -20.80 -13.63 -5.76
C PRO A 191 -21.30 -12.19 -5.53
N ALA A 192 -22.30 -11.77 -6.30
CA ALA A 192 -22.87 -10.43 -6.25
C ALA A 192 -23.61 -10.08 -4.94
N ASN A 193 -23.87 -11.05 -4.06
CA ASN A 193 -24.44 -10.87 -2.73
C ASN A 193 -23.37 -10.90 -1.62
N TRP A 194 -22.11 -10.68 -1.98
CA TRP A 194 -21.03 -10.44 -1.02
C TRP A 194 -21.44 -9.37 -0.01
N SER A 195 -20.96 -9.45 1.22
CA SER A 195 -21.36 -8.51 2.27
C SER A 195 -20.29 -8.39 3.33
N GLU A 196 -20.34 -7.31 4.10
CA GLU A 196 -19.44 -7.06 5.22
C GLU A 196 -19.52 -8.18 6.26
N ALA A 197 -20.72 -8.68 6.56
CA ALA A 197 -20.89 -9.81 7.48
C ALA A 197 -20.21 -11.09 6.95
N THR A 198 -20.29 -11.36 5.65
CA THR A 198 -19.62 -12.52 5.06
C THR A 198 -18.11 -12.34 5.03
N TYR A 199 -17.63 -11.12 4.73
CA TYR A 199 -16.23 -10.74 4.81
C TYR A 199 -15.68 -10.95 6.23
N VAL A 200 -16.32 -10.37 7.25
CA VAL A 200 -15.90 -10.47 8.66
C VAL A 200 -15.88 -11.92 9.13
N SER A 201 -16.87 -12.73 8.75
CA SER A 201 -16.87 -14.17 9.06
C SER A 201 -15.67 -14.90 8.46
N GLN A 202 -15.35 -14.63 7.19
CA GLN A 202 -14.18 -15.24 6.54
C GLN A 202 -12.86 -14.72 7.10
N TRP A 203 -12.80 -13.42 7.44
CA TRP A 203 -11.67 -12.79 8.11
C TRP A 203 -11.35 -13.53 9.40
N HIS A 204 -12.30 -13.62 10.35
CA HIS A 204 -12.10 -14.32 11.61
C HIS A 204 -11.69 -15.78 11.42
N ASN A 205 -12.31 -16.49 10.47
CA ASN A 205 -11.95 -17.88 10.23
C ASN A 205 -10.47 -18.02 9.83
N GLY A 206 -9.99 -17.18 8.91
CA GLY A 206 -8.59 -17.22 8.47
C GLY A 206 -7.61 -16.66 9.49
N THR A 207 -7.87 -15.52 10.11
CA THR A 207 -6.96 -14.91 11.09
C THR A 207 -6.81 -15.76 12.34
N ARG A 208 -7.87 -16.42 12.81
CA ARG A 208 -7.76 -17.39 13.92
C ARG A 208 -6.92 -18.60 13.52
N GLN A 209 -7.04 -19.08 12.28
CA GLN A 209 -6.20 -20.17 11.77
C GLN A 209 -4.73 -19.76 11.63
N ILE A 210 -4.46 -18.54 11.13
CA ILE A 210 -3.10 -17.97 11.06
C ILE A 210 -2.51 -17.91 12.47
N LYS A 211 -3.24 -17.36 13.44
CA LYS A 211 -2.81 -17.27 14.84
C LYS A 211 -2.52 -18.64 15.45
N ALA A 212 -3.36 -19.64 15.18
CA ALA A 212 -3.13 -21.01 15.65
C ALA A 212 -1.85 -21.62 15.08
N LEU A 213 -1.60 -21.46 13.77
CA LEU A 213 -0.37 -21.96 13.13
C LEU A 213 0.87 -21.21 13.59
N VAL A 214 0.78 -19.90 13.83
CA VAL A 214 1.88 -19.13 14.42
C VAL A 214 2.16 -19.62 15.84
N GLN A 215 1.13 -19.88 16.66
CA GLN A 215 1.31 -20.45 18.00
C GLN A 215 2.00 -21.82 17.97
N GLU A 216 1.70 -22.64 16.98
CA GLU A 216 2.27 -23.98 16.81
C GLU A 216 3.73 -23.94 16.33
N HIS A 217 4.03 -23.10 15.35
CA HIS A 217 5.32 -23.14 14.64
C HIS A 217 6.31 -22.04 15.04
N CYS A 218 5.82 -20.90 15.54
CA CYS A 218 6.60 -19.71 15.88
C CYS A 218 6.04 -19.02 17.15
N PRO A 219 5.90 -19.73 18.29
CA PRO A 219 5.25 -19.23 19.50
C PRO A 219 5.87 -17.93 20.03
N GLU A 220 7.17 -17.72 19.84
CA GLU A 220 7.89 -16.51 20.24
C GLU A 220 7.35 -15.23 19.59
N THR A 221 6.72 -15.35 18.41
CA THR A 221 6.08 -14.21 17.72
C THR A 221 4.85 -13.70 18.50
N LEU A 222 4.15 -14.60 19.19
CA LEU A 222 3.01 -14.24 20.03
C LEU A 222 3.47 -13.70 21.39
N GLU A 223 4.46 -14.36 21.99
CA GLU A 223 5.01 -13.99 23.31
C GLU A 223 5.63 -12.59 23.32
N SER A 224 6.24 -12.18 22.20
CA SER A 224 6.83 -10.84 22.08
C SER A 224 5.79 -9.73 21.93
N GLY A 225 4.49 -10.05 21.91
CA GLY A 225 3.40 -9.10 21.66
C GLY A 225 3.39 -8.51 20.25
N ASN A 226 4.21 -9.05 19.32
CA ASN A 226 4.35 -8.51 17.97
C ASN A 226 3.27 -9.03 17.00
N HIS A 227 2.50 -10.04 17.39
CA HIS A 227 1.37 -10.52 16.59
C HIS A 227 0.22 -9.52 16.50
N GLY A 228 -0.33 -9.35 15.31
CA GLY A 228 -1.54 -8.59 15.03
C GLY A 228 -1.70 -8.37 13.52
N TYR A 229 -2.81 -7.78 13.13
CA TYR A 229 -3.20 -7.62 11.73
C TYR A 229 -3.28 -6.15 11.31
N MET A 230 -3.16 -5.88 10.02
CA MET A 230 -3.75 -4.68 9.43
C MET A 230 -5.01 -5.05 8.66
N ALA A 231 -6.07 -4.26 8.82
CA ALA A 231 -7.36 -4.47 8.18
C ALA A 231 -8.15 -3.14 8.14
N PRO A 232 -9.19 -3.01 7.31
CA PRO A 232 -9.67 -4.01 6.36
C PRO A 232 -8.95 -4.00 4.99
N SER A 233 -8.10 -3.01 4.73
CA SER A 233 -7.38 -2.83 3.46
C SER A 233 -8.35 -2.74 2.27
N PHE A 234 -9.45 -2.00 2.43
CA PHE A 234 -10.40 -1.75 1.35
C PHE A 234 -9.81 -0.80 0.31
N ALA A 235 -10.10 -1.03 -0.97
CA ALA A 235 -9.60 -0.26 -2.11
C ALA A 235 -10.01 1.22 -2.08
N GLY A 236 -11.10 1.55 -1.39
CA GLY A 236 -11.54 2.92 -1.18
C GLY A 236 -12.97 3.04 -0.65
N VAL A 237 -13.31 4.23 -0.16
CA VAL A 237 -14.56 4.51 0.57
C VAL A 237 -15.86 4.34 -0.24
N ASN A 238 -15.78 4.38 -1.57
CA ASN A 238 -16.94 4.36 -2.46
C ASN A 238 -17.25 2.98 -3.06
N ASN A 239 -16.50 1.94 -2.67
CA ASN A 239 -16.66 0.59 -3.22
C ASN A 239 -17.83 -0.19 -2.61
N TYR A 240 -17.95 -1.46 -3.01
CA TYR A 240 -19.11 -2.28 -2.75
C TYR A 240 -19.31 -2.58 -1.26
N LEU A 241 -18.22 -2.83 -0.52
CA LEU A 241 -18.26 -2.91 0.94
C LEU A 241 -17.83 -1.58 1.59
N LYS A 242 -18.32 -1.30 2.80
CA LYS A 242 -18.01 -0.10 3.58
C LYS A 242 -17.27 -0.43 4.87
N GLU A 243 -16.18 0.29 5.14
CA GLU A 243 -15.36 0.05 6.33
C GLU A 243 -16.15 0.23 7.64
N PRO A 244 -17.01 1.27 7.81
CA PRO A 244 -17.83 1.38 9.02
C PRO A 244 -18.83 0.22 9.19
N ALA A 245 -19.36 -0.31 8.09
CA ALA A 245 -20.25 -1.46 8.14
C ALA A 245 -19.50 -2.76 8.50
N ALA A 246 -18.27 -2.94 8.00
CA ALA A 246 -17.41 -4.05 8.39
C ALA A 246 -17.02 -3.96 9.87
N TRP A 247 -16.66 -2.77 10.35
CA TRP A 247 -16.38 -2.54 11.76
C TRP A 247 -17.59 -2.86 12.65
N ALA A 248 -18.77 -2.33 12.30
CA ALA A 248 -20.02 -2.61 13.02
C ALA A 248 -20.44 -4.09 12.96
N ALA A 249 -20.04 -4.82 11.91
CA ALA A 249 -20.24 -6.26 11.81
C ALA A 249 -19.27 -7.08 12.68
N GLY A 250 -18.36 -6.42 13.41
CA GLY A 250 -17.45 -7.04 14.37
C GLY A 250 -16.07 -7.36 13.82
N LEU A 251 -15.58 -6.65 12.79
CA LEU A 251 -14.26 -6.90 12.18
C LEU A 251 -13.12 -7.06 13.20
N ASP A 252 -13.09 -6.21 14.23
CA ASP A 252 -12.09 -6.28 15.32
C ASP A 252 -12.60 -7.00 16.57
N GLY A 253 -13.54 -7.94 16.41
CA GLY A 253 -14.12 -8.68 17.54
C GLY A 253 -13.12 -9.55 18.31
N ASP A 254 -11.96 -9.86 17.70
CA ASP A 254 -10.85 -10.58 18.36
C ASP A 254 -9.80 -9.63 18.97
N GLN A 255 -9.96 -8.30 18.81
CA GLN A 255 -9.07 -7.24 19.31
C GLN A 255 -7.59 -7.47 18.96
N ASP A 256 -7.34 -7.90 17.72
CA ASP A 256 -6.02 -8.21 17.20
C ASP A 256 -5.64 -7.42 15.93
N ILE A 257 -6.48 -6.46 15.53
CA ILE A 257 -6.11 -5.46 14.52
C ILE A 257 -5.26 -4.38 15.17
N LYS A 258 -4.03 -4.20 14.67
CA LYS A 258 -3.08 -3.19 15.16
C LYS A 258 -3.04 -1.93 14.32
N LEU A 259 -3.42 -2.03 13.06
CA LEU A 259 -3.42 -0.91 12.12
C LEU A 259 -4.74 -0.93 11.33
N PHE A 260 -5.45 0.19 11.37
CA PHE A 260 -6.60 0.39 10.52
C PHE A 260 -6.09 0.80 9.13
N SER A 261 -6.19 -0.09 8.17
CA SER A 261 -5.65 0.07 6.82
C SER A 261 -6.76 0.40 5.84
N THR A 262 -6.58 1.50 5.10
CA THR A 262 -7.39 1.85 3.93
C THR A 262 -6.49 2.11 2.73
N HIS A 263 -7.01 1.99 1.51
CA HIS A 263 -6.25 2.25 0.29
C HIS A 263 -6.75 3.49 -0.44
N ASN A 264 -5.85 4.11 -1.20
CA ASN A 264 -6.21 5.27 -2.01
C ASN A 264 -5.41 5.38 -3.29
N TYR A 265 -6.07 5.76 -4.37
CA TYR A 265 -5.41 6.31 -5.55
C TYR A 265 -6.16 7.58 -5.96
N ILE A 266 -5.45 8.65 -6.31
CA ILE A 266 -6.08 9.95 -6.60
C ILE A 266 -7.08 9.85 -7.75
N SER A 267 -6.77 9.01 -8.75
CA SER A 267 -7.68 8.67 -9.84
C SER A 267 -7.21 7.41 -10.58
N GLY A 268 -7.83 7.10 -11.71
CA GLY A 268 -7.46 5.98 -12.56
C GLY A 268 -6.54 6.39 -13.70
N ALA A 269 -5.61 5.50 -14.09
CA ALA A 269 -4.72 5.75 -15.22
C ALA A 269 -5.47 6.01 -16.55
N THR A 270 -6.69 5.47 -16.69
CA THR A 270 -7.54 5.61 -17.87
C THR A 270 -8.76 6.51 -17.65
N SER A 271 -8.90 7.12 -16.46
CA SER A 271 -10.04 7.97 -16.16
C SER A 271 -10.06 9.22 -17.06
N PRO A 272 -11.20 9.56 -17.69
CA PRO A 272 -11.30 10.75 -18.54
C PRO A 272 -10.91 12.03 -17.79
N GLY A 273 -10.12 12.89 -18.43
CA GLY A 273 -9.74 14.20 -17.88
C GLY A 273 -8.62 14.21 -16.85
N VAL A 274 -8.02 13.05 -16.52
CA VAL A 274 -6.86 13.01 -15.62
C VAL A 274 -5.65 13.69 -16.25
N THR A 275 -5.09 14.66 -15.54
CA THR A 275 -3.94 15.46 -15.97
C THR A 275 -3.01 15.75 -14.79
N LEU A 276 -1.77 16.17 -15.09
CA LEU A 276 -0.82 16.54 -14.04
C LEU A 276 -1.33 17.74 -13.24
N GLN A 277 -1.67 18.85 -13.90
CA GLN A 277 -2.12 20.08 -13.24
C GLN A 277 -3.51 19.95 -12.60
N GLY A 278 -4.46 19.31 -13.28
CA GLY A 278 -5.84 19.23 -12.80
C GLY A 278 -6.05 18.19 -11.70
N THR A 279 -5.18 17.18 -11.62
CA THR A 279 -5.36 16.01 -10.75
C THR A 279 -4.23 15.88 -9.72
N LEU A 280 -3.00 15.60 -10.14
CA LEU A 280 -1.90 15.27 -9.20
C LEU A 280 -1.30 16.52 -8.55
N MET A 281 -1.02 17.58 -9.30
CA MET A 281 -0.48 18.84 -8.80
C MET A 281 -1.60 19.81 -8.37
N ASN A 282 -2.68 19.28 -7.82
CA ASN A 282 -3.82 20.05 -7.35
C ASN A 282 -4.12 19.70 -5.88
N HIS A 283 -3.67 20.56 -4.97
CA HIS A 283 -3.83 20.35 -3.53
C HIS A 283 -5.30 20.14 -3.12
N ALA A 284 -6.26 20.83 -3.75
CA ALA A 284 -7.67 20.64 -3.43
C ALA A 284 -8.18 19.23 -3.79
N VAL A 285 -7.59 18.60 -4.81
CA VAL A 285 -7.86 17.20 -5.17
C VAL A 285 -7.19 16.26 -4.18
N THR A 286 -5.92 16.51 -3.80
CA THR A 286 -5.22 15.77 -2.73
C THR A 286 -6.04 15.77 -1.44
N LYS A 287 -6.45 16.96 -0.96
CA LYS A 287 -7.27 17.09 0.25
C LYS A 287 -8.54 16.27 0.17
N ARG A 288 -9.30 16.42 -0.92
CA ARG A 288 -10.55 15.68 -1.11
C ARG A 288 -10.34 14.17 -1.10
N ALA A 289 -9.27 13.69 -1.73
CA ALA A 289 -8.96 12.27 -1.78
C ALA A 289 -8.60 11.70 -0.40
N VAL A 290 -7.95 12.49 0.46
CA VAL A 290 -7.57 12.07 1.83
C VAL A 290 -8.71 12.27 2.84
N ASP A 291 -9.43 13.40 2.77
CA ASP A 291 -10.47 13.79 3.76
C ASP A 291 -11.65 12.82 3.80
N VAL A 292 -11.95 12.14 2.68
CA VAL A 292 -13.03 11.14 2.65
C VAL A 292 -12.70 9.92 3.52
N HIS A 293 -11.43 9.54 3.63
CA HIS A 293 -11.00 8.45 4.52
C HIS A 293 -11.08 8.87 5.99
N ILE A 294 -10.68 10.10 6.31
CA ILE A 294 -10.86 10.67 7.66
C ILE A 294 -12.34 10.70 8.04
N THR A 295 -13.21 11.02 7.09
CA THR A 295 -14.66 11.03 7.31
C THR A 295 -15.19 9.63 7.62
N GLU A 296 -14.77 8.59 6.88
CA GLU A 296 -15.15 7.20 7.17
C GLU A 296 -14.59 6.73 8.52
N TYR A 297 -13.31 6.97 8.79
CA TYR A 297 -12.66 6.59 10.03
C TYR A 297 -13.30 7.26 11.26
N ASN A 298 -13.70 8.53 11.16
CA ASN A 298 -14.41 9.23 12.23
C ASN A 298 -15.81 8.64 12.52
N LYS A 299 -16.49 8.08 11.51
CA LYS A 299 -17.76 7.35 11.75
C LYS A 299 -17.50 6.16 12.66
N ILE A 300 -16.42 5.42 12.42
CA ILE A 300 -16.01 4.26 13.21
C ILE A 300 -15.67 4.68 14.64
N LEU A 301 -14.84 5.71 14.81
CA LEU A 301 -14.50 6.26 16.12
C LEU A 301 -15.75 6.67 16.91
N SER A 302 -16.73 7.31 16.27
CA SER A 302 -17.95 7.76 16.95
C SER A 302 -18.89 6.62 17.38
N GLN A 303 -18.75 5.44 16.78
CA GLN A 303 -19.60 4.27 17.00
C GLN A 303 -18.93 3.18 17.83
N SER A 304 -17.60 3.20 17.95
CA SER A 304 -16.83 2.20 18.69
C SER A 304 -16.76 2.54 20.18
N SER A 305 -17.07 1.55 21.02
CA SER A 305 -16.76 1.62 22.46
C SER A 305 -15.32 1.23 22.77
N ASP A 306 -14.71 0.43 21.89
CA ASP A 306 -13.33 -0.03 22.01
C ASP A 306 -12.36 0.92 21.28
N PRO A 307 -11.09 0.99 21.69
CA PRO A 307 -10.07 1.75 20.98
C PRO A 307 -9.96 1.31 19.52
N VAL A 308 -10.08 2.26 18.59
CA VAL A 308 -9.91 1.97 17.16
C VAL A 308 -8.41 2.03 16.81
N PRO A 309 -7.87 1.04 16.09
CA PRO A 309 -6.46 1.00 15.72
C PRO A 309 -6.04 2.19 14.86
N PRO A 310 -4.78 2.66 14.97
CA PRO A 310 -4.31 3.83 14.22
C PRO A 310 -4.46 3.69 12.69
N LEU A 311 -4.96 4.77 12.07
CA LEU A 311 -5.22 4.85 10.63
C LEU A 311 -3.92 4.97 9.81
N VAL A 312 -3.79 4.12 8.80
CA VAL A 312 -2.68 4.13 7.83
C VAL A 312 -3.21 3.96 6.41
N PHE A 313 -2.44 4.44 5.43
CA PHE A 313 -2.62 3.97 4.06
C PHE A 313 -1.79 2.70 3.88
N GLY A 314 -2.44 1.53 3.84
CA GLY A 314 -1.78 0.23 3.60
C GLY A 314 -1.34 0.06 2.14
N GLU A 315 -1.98 0.76 1.23
CA GLU A 315 -1.60 0.86 -0.17
C GLU A 315 -2.09 2.18 -0.75
N THR A 316 -1.20 2.95 -1.37
CA THR A 316 -1.60 4.15 -2.11
C THR A 316 -0.59 4.51 -3.17
N ASN A 317 -1.03 5.17 -4.24
CA ASN A 317 -0.14 5.90 -5.14
C ASN A 317 -0.93 6.90 -5.99
N SER A 318 -0.28 7.51 -6.98
CA SER A 318 -0.86 8.56 -7.83
C SER A 318 -2.13 8.08 -8.55
N LEU A 319 -2.03 7.07 -9.41
CA LEU A 319 -3.13 6.58 -10.23
C LEU A 319 -3.22 5.05 -10.19
N TYR A 320 -4.42 4.49 -9.96
CA TYR A 320 -4.65 3.04 -10.03
C TYR A 320 -4.53 2.52 -11.47
N ASN A 321 -4.54 1.20 -11.67
CA ASN A 321 -4.11 0.52 -12.91
C ASN A 321 -2.65 0.82 -13.25
N GLN A 322 -1.78 0.63 -12.24
CA GLN A 322 -0.31 0.67 -12.35
C GLN A 322 0.26 2.03 -12.77
N GLY A 323 -0.56 3.08 -12.81
CA GLY A 323 -0.14 4.42 -13.22
C GLY A 323 -0.09 4.64 -14.72
N ARG A 324 0.04 5.91 -15.08
CA ARG A 324 0.04 6.38 -16.48
C ARG A 324 1.38 6.99 -16.85
N PRO A 325 2.04 6.53 -17.94
CA PRO A 325 3.22 7.20 -18.48
C PRO A 325 2.96 8.68 -18.76
N GLY A 326 3.92 9.53 -18.43
CA GLY A 326 3.81 10.98 -18.59
C GLY A 326 2.96 11.68 -17.52
N LEU A 327 2.39 10.94 -16.56
CA LEU A 327 1.77 11.49 -15.36
C LEU A 327 2.43 10.91 -14.10
N SER A 328 2.28 9.60 -13.86
CA SER A 328 2.74 8.92 -12.64
C SER A 328 4.26 8.85 -12.50
N ASN A 329 4.99 8.81 -13.63
CA ASN A 329 6.46 8.74 -13.67
C ASN A 329 7.10 10.09 -14.04
N THR A 330 6.57 11.19 -13.49
CA THR A 330 7.06 12.55 -13.76
C THR A 330 7.50 13.27 -12.50
N PHE A 331 8.28 14.34 -12.64
CA PHE A 331 8.61 15.22 -11.52
C PHE A 331 7.36 15.81 -10.85
N GLY A 332 6.28 16.06 -11.60
CA GLY A 332 5.03 16.53 -11.00
C GLY A 332 4.35 15.49 -10.11
N ALA A 333 4.51 14.19 -10.39
CA ALA A 333 4.08 13.15 -9.46
C ALA A 333 4.96 13.09 -8.19
N ALA A 334 6.25 13.44 -8.28
CA ALA A 334 7.09 13.59 -7.09
C ALA A 334 6.60 14.76 -6.20
N LEU A 335 6.24 15.90 -6.80
CA LEU A 335 5.64 17.02 -6.07
C LEU A 335 4.29 16.66 -5.43
N TRP A 336 3.45 15.92 -6.16
CA TRP A 336 2.23 15.33 -5.60
C TRP A 336 2.53 14.41 -4.41
N GLY A 337 3.54 13.55 -4.51
CA GLY A 337 3.93 12.66 -3.42
C GLY A 337 4.30 13.41 -2.15
N VAL A 338 5.02 14.54 -2.27
CA VAL A 338 5.32 15.41 -1.13
C VAL A 338 4.04 16.02 -0.55
N ASP A 339 3.18 16.60 -1.39
CA ASP A 339 1.90 17.20 -0.98
C ASP A 339 0.99 16.18 -0.27
N PHE A 340 0.80 15.00 -0.87
CA PHE A 340 -0.01 13.91 -0.34
C PHE A 340 0.49 13.44 1.02
N ASN A 341 1.78 13.11 1.15
CA ASN A 341 2.32 12.59 2.41
C ASN A 341 2.29 13.65 3.53
N LEU A 342 2.64 14.91 3.24
CA LEU A 342 2.57 15.98 4.24
C LEU A 342 1.13 16.27 4.67
N TYR A 343 0.19 16.28 3.73
CA TYR A 343 -1.22 16.48 4.06
C TYR A 343 -1.77 15.32 4.88
N SER A 344 -1.52 14.07 4.47
CA SER A 344 -1.94 12.87 5.22
C SER A 344 -1.42 12.88 6.65
N ALA A 345 -0.16 13.28 6.88
CA ALA A 345 0.40 13.41 8.22
C ALA A 345 -0.34 14.48 9.03
N SER A 346 -0.60 15.63 8.40
CA SER A 346 -1.27 16.76 9.06
C SER A 346 -2.69 16.44 9.54
N VAL A 347 -3.37 15.48 8.88
CA VAL A 347 -4.74 15.07 9.23
C VAL A 347 -4.81 13.74 9.99
N GLY A 348 -3.68 13.21 10.43
CA GLY A 348 -3.63 12.12 11.43
C GLY A 348 -3.35 10.72 10.90
N PHE A 349 -3.04 10.53 9.62
CA PHE A 349 -2.52 9.24 9.15
C PHE A 349 -1.15 8.97 9.77
N LYS A 350 -0.97 7.75 10.31
CA LYS A 350 0.26 7.40 11.05
C LYS A 350 1.37 6.81 10.20
N ARG A 351 1.07 6.28 9.02
CA ARG A 351 2.01 5.77 8.02
C ARG A 351 1.36 5.71 6.64
N VAL A 352 2.15 5.85 5.60
CA VAL A 352 1.75 5.73 4.20
C VAL A 352 2.60 4.67 3.51
N HIS A 353 1.99 3.70 2.83
CA HIS A 353 2.69 2.71 2.03
C HIS A 353 2.50 2.97 0.53
N MET A 354 3.51 3.58 -0.10
CA MET A 354 3.50 3.91 -1.52
C MET A 354 3.65 2.62 -2.34
N HIS A 355 2.64 2.29 -3.16
CA HIS A 355 2.56 1.01 -3.86
C HIS A 355 3.46 0.93 -5.09
N MET A 356 4.07 -0.23 -5.28
CA MET A 356 5.09 -0.52 -6.29
C MET A 356 4.96 -1.95 -6.79
N GLY A 357 5.46 -2.18 -8.01
CA GLY A 357 5.52 -3.49 -8.63
C GLY A 357 6.42 -3.45 -9.85
N THR A 358 6.93 -4.61 -10.25
CA THR A 358 7.73 -4.74 -11.48
C THR A 358 6.85 -4.32 -12.65
N ASN A 359 7.36 -3.44 -13.51
CA ASN A 359 6.64 -2.82 -14.66
C ASN A 359 5.55 -1.78 -14.32
N PHE A 360 5.41 -1.35 -13.07
CA PHE A 360 4.42 -0.34 -12.69
C PHE A 360 4.96 1.07 -12.94
N ARG A 361 4.15 1.97 -13.50
CA ARG A 361 4.52 3.38 -13.76
C ARG A 361 4.43 4.25 -12.50
N VAL A 362 3.78 3.75 -11.46
CA VAL A 362 3.78 4.36 -10.13
C VAL A 362 5.02 4.03 -9.31
N CYS A 363 5.91 3.17 -9.82
CA CYS A 363 7.04 2.68 -9.05
C CYS A 363 8.02 3.82 -8.72
N VAL A 364 8.22 4.07 -7.43
CA VAL A 364 9.16 5.10 -6.93
C VAL A 364 10.61 4.66 -7.16
N VAL A 365 10.84 3.34 -7.17
CA VAL A 365 12.11 2.70 -7.49
C VAL A 365 11.92 1.82 -8.72
N SER A 366 12.19 2.35 -9.91
CA SER A 366 12.14 1.53 -11.11
C SER A 366 13.40 0.66 -11.18
N LEU A 367 13.24 -0.65 -10.94
CA LEU A 367 14.22 -1.65 -11.35
C LEU A 367 14.16 -1.74 -12.88
N PHE A 368 14.87 -0.84 -13.55
CA PHE A 368 15.23 -1.10 -14.95
C PHE A 368 16.28 -2.19 -14.92
N SER A 369 16.00 -3.30 -15.59
CA SER A 369 17.01 -4.27 -15.97
C SER A 369 18.18 -3.52 -16.60
N LEU A 370 19.36 -3.60 -15.98
CA LEU A 370 20.62 -3.33 -16.66
C LEU A 370 20.89 -4.44 -17.68
#